data_AF-A0A1M3H3N5-F1
#
_entry.id   AF-A0A1M3H3N5-F1
#
_cell.length_a   1.000
_cell.length_b   1.000
_cell.length_c   1.000
_cell.angle_alpha   90.00
_cell.angle_beta   90.00
_cell.angle_gamma   90.00
#
_symmetry.space_group_name_H-M   'P 1'
#
loop_
_entity.id
_entity.type
_entity.pdbx_description
1 polymer ?
#
loop_
_entity_poly.entity_id
_entity_poly.type
_entity_poly.pdbx_seq_one_letter_code
_entity_poly.pdbx_strand_id
1 'polypeptide(L)'
;MCFKASMIIIHRPYRAVQEDVLLRHLNFNDLEFRETTTMENCIYPGDKSISIGYYNENIIICEDYLLTSYLEVTDDPAGLAGYEEALSLIFPGSEILTVACHASVNYHLYSLVKNGEKLRFKRVIASSPILEYGDRLAEEEVIYADSRVIEGKRLFDSRWKEDNHNHAITEDQLMEDFAFGVAQRHLGVKISSGEENALMAGTPFKKFVKTSPMPLKPSATLRSWWRFW
;
A
#
# COMPACT_ATOMS: atom_id res chain seq x y z
N MET A 1 -14.01 12.01 0.41
CA MET A 1 -12.99 11.68 1.42
C MET A 1 -11.63 11.84 0.76
N CYS A 2 -10.55 12.05 1.51
CA CYS A 2 -9.19 12.17 0.97
C CYS A 2 -8.45 10.92 1.42
N PHE A 3 -8.19 9.97 0.51
CA PHE A 3 -7.59 8.68 0.88
C PHE A 3 -6.07 8.76 0.99
N LYS A 4 -5.56 8.05 1.97
CA LYS A 4 -4.17 7.62 2.05
C LYS A 4 -4.20 6.11 2.16
N ALA A 5 -3.40 5.44 1.35
CA ALA A 5 -3.30 3.98 1.37
C ALA A 5 -1.88 3.55 1.07
N SER A 6 -1.43 2.50 1.75
CA SER A 6 -0.20 1.79 1.44
C SER A 6 -0.37 0.33 1.82
N MET A 7 -0.42 -0.52 0.79
CA MET A 7 -0.89 -1.89 0.90
C MET A 7 -0.14 -2.80 -0.07
N ILE A 8 0.18 -4.00 0.39
CA ILE A 8 0.70 -5.10 -0.42
C ILE A 8 -0.30 -6.24 -0.36
N ILE A 9 -0.72 -6.73 -1.51
CA ILE A 9 -1.67 -7.83 -1.67
C ILE A 9 -0.96 -9.01 -2.30
N ILE A 10 -0.98 -10.16 -1.63
CA ILE A 10 -0.39 -11.41 -2.10
C ILE A 10 -1.55 -12.33 -2.47
N HIS A 11 -1.76 -12.53 -3.76
CA HIS A 11 -2.90 -13.27 -4.28
C HIS A 11 -2.64 -14.77 -4.32
N ARG A 12 -3.54 -15.55 -3.71
CA ARG A 12 -3.52 -17.01 -3.68
C ARG A 12 -2.14 -17.58 -3.34
N PRO A 13 -1.59 -17.23 -2.16
CA PRO A 13 -0.32 -17.80 -1.73
C PRO A 13 -0.42 -19.33 -1.74
N TYR A 14 0.52 -20.01 -2.39
CA TYR A 14 0.50 -21.48 -2.51
C TYR A 14 0.59 -22.21 -1.14
N ARG A 15 1.03 -21.49 -0.10
CA ARG A 15 1.09 -21.96 1.28
C ARG A 15 0.73 -20.84 2.25
N ALA A 16 0.19 -21.23 3.41
CA ALA A 16 0.09 -20.33 4.54
C ALA A 16 1.48 -20.10 5.17
N VAL A 17 1.72 -18.87 5.62
CA VAL A 17 2.93 -18.47 6.35
C VAL A 17 2.48 -17.73 7.60
N GLN A 18 3.05 -18.05 8.76
CA GLN A 18 2.74 -17.34 10.00
C GLN A 18 3.26 -15.90 9.92
N GLU A 19 2.54 -14.97 10.56
CA GLU A 19 2.81 -13.55 10.43
C GLU A 19 4.19 -13.16 10.97
N ASP A 20 4.67 -13.78 12.06
CA ASP A 20 6.01 -13.52 12.60
C ASP A 20 7.11 -13.96 11.63
N VAL A 21 6.93 -15.10 10.95
CA VAL A 21 7.85 -15.58 9.91
C VAL A 21 7.85 -14.63 8.72
N LEU A 22 6.68 -14.18 8.28
CA LEU A 22 6.55 -13.21 7.19
C LEU A 22 7.27 -11.89 7.52
N LEU A 23 7.02 -11.34 8.71
CA LEU A 23 7.64 -10.10 9.17
C LEU A 23 9.17 -10.20 9.22
N ARG A 24 9.74 -11.32 9.70
CA ARG A 24 11.19 -11.54 9.69
C ARG A 24 11.80 -11.54 8.29
N HIS A 25 11.14 -12.16 7.31
CA HIS A 25 11.61 -12.13 5.92
C HIS A 25 11.52 -10.73 5.30
N LEU A 26 10.61 -9.89 5.78
CA LEU A 26 10.48 -8.48 5.42
C LEU A 26 11.41 -7.56 6.25
N ASN A 27 12.36 -8.14 7.00
CA ASN A 27 13.30 -7.44 7.89
C ASN A 27 12.67 -6.69 9.09
N PHE A 28 11.45 -7.06 9.48
CA PHE A 28 10.78 -6.53 10.68
C PHE A 28 10.95 -7.49 11.86
N ASN A 29 12.11 -7.43 12.51
CA ASN A 29 12.47 -8.32 13.62
C ASN A 29 12.08 -7.79 15.01
N ASP A 30 11.73 -6.50 15.11
CA ASP A 30 11.43 -5.78 16.36
C ASP A 30 9.92 -5.51 16.56
N LEU A 31 9.07 -6.08 15.70
CA LEU A 31 7.63 -5.91 15.77
C LEU A 31 6.96 -7.00 16.60
N GLU A 32 6.05 -6.59 17.49
CA GLU A 32 5.21 -7.49 18.28
C GLU A 32 3.73 -7.24 18.02
N PHE A 33 2.93 -8.30 18.14
CA PHE A 33 1.48 -8.20 18.06
C PHE A 33 0.96 -7.28 19.17
N ARG A 34 0.14 -6.30 18.79
CA ARG A 34 -0.50 -5.37 19.72
C ARG A 34 -1.96 -5.70 19.91
N GLU A 35 -2.69 -5.77 18.80
CA GLU A 35 -4.15 -5.89 18.82
C GLU A 35 -4.70 -6.41 17.48
N THR A 36 -5.97 -6.82 17.50
CA THR A 36 -6.75 -7.03 16.29
C THR A 36 -7.55 -5.78 15.99
N THR A 37 -7.65 -5.42 14.71
CA THR A 37 -8.28 -4.20 14.21
C THR A 37 -8.89 -4.47 12.83
N THR A 38 -9.25 -3.43 12.09
CA THR A 38 -9.92 -3.49 10.78
C THR A 38 -9.09 -2.78 9.72
N MET A 39 -9.43 -2.99 8.44
CA MET A 39 -8.72 -2.32 7.35
C MET A 39 -8.91 -0.80 7.36
N GLU A 40 -10.08 -0.30 7.79
CA GLU A 40 -10.30 1.15 7.98
C GLU A 40 -9.23 1.82 8.84
N ASN A 41 -8.82 1.15 9.92
CA ASN A 41 -7.82 1.66 10.86
C ASN A 41 -6.38 1.42 10.41
N CYS A 42 -6.18 0.62 9.36
CA CYS A 42 -4.87 0.10 8.98
C CYS A 42 -4.43 0.48 7.57
N ILE A 43 -5.35 0.83 6.67
CA ILE A 43 -5.04 1.23 5.29
C ILE A 43 -4.04 2.40 5.25
N TYR A 44 -4.08 3.27 6.26
CA TYR A 44 -3.06 4.26 6.57
C TYR A 44 -3.02 4.49 8.08
N PRO A 45 -2.11 3.82 8.81
CA PRO A 45 -2.17 3.82 10.27
C PRO A 45 -1.46 5.04 10.90
N GLY A 46 -0.54 5.69 10.19
CA GLY A 46 0.14 6.91 10.64
C GLY A 46 1.03 6.75 11.88
N ASP A 47 1.36 5.51 12.25
CA ASP A 47 2.11 5.17 13.46
C ASP A 47 3.24 4.16 13.20
N LYS A 48 3.64 3.96 11.94
CA LYS A 48 4.66 2.98 11.52
C LYS A 48 4.37 1.54 11.94
N SER A 49 3.11 1.20 12.19
CA SER A 49 2.69 -0.18 12.38
C SER A 49 2.57 -0.93 11.05
N ILE A 50 2.57 -2.25 11.16
CA ILE A 50 2.23 -3.16 10.06
C ILE A 50 1.02 -3.95 10.48
N SER A 51 0.03 -4.07 9.60
CA SER A 51 -1.18 -4.83 9.86
C SER A 51 -1.38 -5.89 8.79
N ILE A 52 -1.61 -7.13 9.21
CA ILE A 52 -1.76 -8.28 8.30
C ILE A 52 -3.16 -8.84 8.46
N GLY A 53 -3.88 -8.95 7.34
CA GLY A 53 -5.23 -9.51 7.26
C GLY A 53 -5.36 -10.49 6.11
N TYR A 54 -6.45 -11.25 6.11
CA TYR A 54 -6.73 -12.28 5.11
C TYR A 54 -8.12 -12.06 4.54
N TYR A 55 -8.23 -11.91 3.22
CA TYR A 55 -9.50 -11.64 2.56
C TYR A 55 -9.49 -12.17 1.13
N ASN A 56 -10.56 -12.89 0.76
CA ASN A 56 -10.79 -13.38 -0.60
C ASN A 56 -9.58 -14.13 -1.21
N GLU A 57 -9.02 -15.08 -0.45
CA GLU A 57 -7.81 -15.85 -0.82
C GLU A 57 -6.51 -15.04 -0.93
N ASN A 58 -6.50 -13.80 -0.41
CA ASN A 58 -5.32 -12.95 -0.37
C ASN A 58 -4.77 -12.77 1.04
N ILE A 59 -3.47 -12.53 1.14
CA ILE A 59 -2.85 -11.89 2.30
C ILE A 59 -2.75 -10.40 1.98
N ILE A 60 -3.18 -9.56 2.91
CA ILE A 60 -3.15 -8.11 2.79
C ILE A 60 -2.23 -7.57 3.89
N ILE A 61 -1.19 -6.84 3.50
CA ILE A 61 -0.26 -6.17 4.40
C ILE A 61 -0.47 -4.68 4.22
N CYS A 62 -1.05 -4.01 5.22
CA CYS A 62 -1.09 -2.56 5.26
C CYS A 62 0.07 -2.04 6.11
N GLU A 63 0.82 -1.10 5.56
CA GLU A 63 2.09 -0.68 6.12
C GLU A 63 2.28 0.82 5.84
N ASP A 64 2.71 1.59 6.83
CA ASP A 64 2.79 3.07 6.80
C ASP A 64 3.93 3.62 5.92
N TYR A 65 3.97 3.23 4.65
CA TYR A 65 5.00 3.58 3.68
C TYR A 65 6.44 3.12 4.04
N LEU A 66 6.58 2.14 4.92
CA LEU A 66 7.82 1.47 5.28
C LEU A 66 8.41 0.65 4.11
N LEU A 67 7.57 -0.01 3.32
CA LEU A 67 7.97 -0.84 2.18
C LEU A 67 7.69 -0.15 0.83
N THR A 68 6.51 0.45 0.66
CA THR A 68 6.14 1.13 -0.58
C THR A 68 7.04 2.31 -0.92
N SER A 69 7.66 2.97 0.06
CA SER A 69 8.59 4.08 -0.19
C SER A 69 9.83 3.68 -1.01
N TYR A 70 10.25 2.41 -0.96
CA TYR A 70 11.32 1.91 -1.85
C TYR A 70 10.95 2.04 -3.32
N LEU A 71 9.67 1.81 -3.65
CA LEU A 71 9.16 2.00 -5.01
C LEU A 71 8.90 3.47 -5.34
N GLU A 72 8.56 4.28 -4.34
CA GLU A 72 8.35 5.71 -4.52
C GLU A 72 9.62 6.42 -5.00
N VAL A 73 10.80 5.99 -4.53
CA VAL A 73 12.09 6.63 -4.86
C VAL A 73 12.91 5.88 -5.91
N THR A 74 12.40 4.80 -6.50
CA THR A 74 13.15 4.04 -7.51
C THR A 74 13.30 4.83 -8.82
N ASP A 75 14.46 4.68 -9.46
CA ASP A 75 14.72 5.09 -10.83
C ASP A 75 14.77 3.88 -11.79
N ASP A 76 14.70 2.66 -11.25
CA ASP A 76 14.59 1.42 -12.01
C ASP A 76 13.16 0.85 -11.86
N PRO A 77 12.24 1.18 -12.78
CA PRO A 77 10.86 0.68 -12.73
C PRO A 77 10.72 -0.78 -13.17
N ALA A 78 11.78 -1.40 -13.72
CA ALA A 78 11.78 -2.81 -14.13
C ALA A 78 12.30 -3.73 -13.02
N GLY A 79 13.25 -3.24 -12.21
CA GLY A 79 13.83 -3.95 -11.08
C GLY A 79 12.85 -4.19 -9.93
N LEU A 80 13.07 -5.27 -9.18
CA LEU A 80 12.33 -5.55 -7.96
C LEU A 80 12.90 -4.77 -6.76
N ALA A 81 12.02 -4.29 -5.89
CA ALA A 81 12.43 -3.89 -4.55
C ALA A 81 12.74 -5.13 -3.70
N GLY A 82 13.63 -4.99 -2.71
CA GLY A 82 14.06 -6.13 -1.89
C GLY A 82 12.90 -6.87 -1.18
N TYR A 83 11.82 -6.19 -0.83
CA TYR A 83 10.63 -6.84 -0.27
C TYR A 83 9.83 -7.60 -1.34
N GLU A 84 9.79 -7.12 -2.60
CA GLU A 84 9.14 -7.82 -3.72
C GLU A 84 9.90 -9.13 -4.02
N GLU A 85 11.24 -9.09 -3.97
CA GLU A 85 12.09 -10.28 -4.07
C GLU A 85 11.81 -11.26 -2.93
N ALA A 86 11.82 -10.78 -1.69
CA ALA A 86 11.55 -11.60 -0.51
C ALA A 86 10.17 -12.27 -0.59
N LEU A 87 9.12 -11.51 -0.92
CA LEU A 87 7.78 -12.06 -1.07
C LEU A 87 7.69 -13.06 -2.23
N SER A 88 8.37 -12.82 -3.35
CA SER A 88 8.41 -13.75 -4.49
C SER A 88 9.07 -15.09 -4.13
N LEU A 89 10.08 -15.07 -3.25
CA LEU A 89 10.72 -16.28 -2.73
C LEU A 89 9.83 -17.02 -1.73
N ILE A 90 9.10 -16.29 -0.88
CA ILE A 90 8.20 -16.90 0.12
C ILE A 90 6.97 -17.51 -0.57
N PHE A 91 6.47 -16.85 -1.62
CA PHE A 91 5.23 -17.12 -2.34
C PHE A 91 5.43 -17.32 -3.87
N PRO A 92 6.28 -18.28 -4.34
CA PRO A 92 6.38 -18.62 -5.75
C PRO A 92 5.01 -18.86 -6.42
N GLY A 93 4.88 -18.43 -7.67
CA GLY A 93 3.63 -18.53 -8.43
C GLY A 93 2.59 -17.45 -8.13
N SER A 94 2.69 -16.79 -6.97
CA SER A 94 1.70 -15.81 -6.53
C SER A 94 1.92 -14.47 -7.22
N GLU A 95 0.83 -13.74 -7.40
CA GLU A 95 0.90 -12.34 -7.82
C GLU A 95 1.00 -11.46 -6.58
N ILE A 96 2.02 -10.60 -6.54
CA ILE A 96 2.25 -9.64 -5.48
C ILE A 96 1.95 -8.27 -6.07
N LEU A 97 0.90 -7.63 -5.56
CA LEU A 97 0.48 -6.31 -5.98
C LEU A 97 0.72 -5.33 -4.83
N THR A 98 1.64 -4.41 -5.03
CA THR A 98 1.81 -3.25 -4.16
C THR A 98 0.97 -2.10 -4.70
N VAL A 99 0.26 -1.39 -3.82
CA VAL A 99 -0.54 -0.21 -4.14
C VAL A 99 -0.31 0.87 -3.07
N ALA A 100 -0.13 2.11 -3.49
CA ALA A 100 -0.12 3.26 -2.61
C ALA A 100 -0.81 4.47 -3.25
N CYS A 101 -1.45 5.32 -2.45
CA CYS A 101 -1.99 6.59 -2.90
C CYS A 101 -2.05 7.63 -1.78
N HIS A 102 -1.92 8.91 -2.13
CA HIS A 102 -1.97 10.00 -1.16
C HIS A 102 -2.63 11.24 -1.74
N ALA A 103 -3.87 11.49 -1.32
CA ALA A 103 -4.71 12.48 -1.98
C ALA A 103 -4.38 13.94 -1.73
N SER A 104 -3.62 14.28 -0.68
CA SER A 104 -3.19 15.67 -0.50
C SER A 104 -2.03 16.08 -1.41
N VAL A 105 -1.42 15.15 -2.14
CA VAL A 105 -0.29 15.43 -3.06
C VAL A 105 -0.50 14.84 -4.44
N ASN A 106 -1.72 14.36 -4.73
CA ASN A 106 -2.09 13.72 -6.00
C ASN A 106 -1.05 12.66 -6.41
N TYR A 107 -0.91 11.66 -5.54
CA TYR A 107 0.04 10.57 -5.74
C TYR A 107 -0.69 9.24 -5.84
N HIS A 108 -0.29 8.42 -6.80
CA HIS A 108 -0.55 6.99 -6.77
C HIS A 108 0.61 6.19 -7.33
N LEU A 109 0.71 4.97 -6.84
CA LEU A 109 1.69 3.99 -7.24
C LEU A 109 1.09 2.60 -7.22
N TYR A 110 1.47 1.77 -8.17
CA TYR A 110 1.32 0.34 -8.05
C TYR A 110 2.44 -0.41 -8.76
N SER A 111 2.71 -1.60 -8.25
CA SER A 111 3.69 -2.52 -8.79
C SER A 111 3.12 -3.92 -8.72
N LEU A 112 3.09 -4.61 -9.86
CA LEU A 112 2.66 -5.97 -9.99
C LEU A 112 3.85 -6.86 -10.32
N VAL A 113 4.11 -7.82 -9.45
CA VAL A 113 5.17 -8.81 -9.57
C VAL A 113 4.57 -10.21 -9.61
N LYS A 114 5.13 -11.08 -10.45
CA LYS A 114 4.80 -12.51 -10.49
C LYS A 114 6.05 -13.31 -10.82
N ASN A 115 6.27 -14.41 -10.12
CA ASN A 115 7.43 -15.29 -10.34
C ASN A 115 8.79 -14.57 -10.27
N GLY A 116 8.92 -13.53 -9.43
CA GLY A 116 10.15 -12.76 -9.33
C GLY A 116 10.40 -11.82 -10.52
N GLU A 117 9.39 -11.57 -11.34
CA GLU A 117 9.46 -10.61 -12.45
C GLU A 117 8.40 -9.53 -12.27
N LYS A 118 8.81 -8.28 -12.49
CA LYS A 118 7.89 -7.14 -12.53
C LYS A 118 7.12 -7.18 -13.84
N LEU A 119 5.80 -7.21 -13.76
CA LEU A 119 4.91 -7.24 -14.92
C LEU A 119 4.37 -5.85 -15.26
N ARG A 120 4.11 -5.04 -14.23
CA ARG A 120 3.64 -3.67 -14.37
C ARG A 120 4.16 -2.82 -13.22
N PHE A 121 4.60 -1.63 -13.52
CA PHE A 121 4.88 -0.60 -12.54
C PHE A 121 4.34 0.73 -13.03
N LYS A 122 3.80 1.51 -12.11
CA LYS A 122 3.43 2.89 -12.38
C LYS A 122 3.56 3.73 -11.14
N ARG A 123 4.15 4.90 -11.32
CA ARG A 123 4.23 5.97 -10.32
C ARG A 123 3.82 7.28 -10.97
N VAL A 124 2.82 7.93 -10.38
CA VAL A 124 2.34 9.24 -10.77
C VAL A 124 2.36 10.14 -9.53
N ILE A 125 3.08 11.25 -9.63
CA ILE A 125 3.14 12.29 -8.61
C ILE A 125 2.83 13.61 -9.33
N ALA A 126 1.99 14.45 -8.74
CA ALA A 126 1.73 15.77 -9.31
C ALA A 126 3.03 16.53 -9.60
N SER A 127 3.09 17.17 -10.77
CA SER A 127 4.25 17.93 -11.25
C SER A 127 5.55 17.14 -11.48
N SER A 128 5.51 15.81 -11.47
CA SER A 128 6.64 14.95 -11.82
C SER A 128 6.36 14.15 -13.09
N PRO A 129 7.40 13.75 -13.86
CA PRO A 129 7.23 12.82 -14.96
C PRO A 129 6.62 11.50 -14.47
N ILE A 130 5.69 10.95 -15.25
CA ILE A 130 5.15 9.61 -15.03
C ILE A 130 6.29 8.62 -15.24
N LEU A 131 6.50 7.73 -14.27
CA LEU A 131 7.42 6.61 -14.39
C LEU A 131 6.58 5.33 -14.50
N GLU A 132 6.74 4.59 -15.60
CA GLU A 132 6.01 3.35 -15.83
C GLU A 132 6.86 2.30 -16.54
N TYR A 133 6.49 1.03 -16.34
CA TYR A 133 7.13 -0.12 -16.99
C TYR A 133 6.10 -1.24 -17.17
N GLY A 134 6.24 -2.01 -18.25
CA GLY A 134 5.35 -3.13 -18.57
C GLY A 134 4.03 -2.68 -19.22
N ASP A 135 3.29 -3.67 -19.73
CA ASP A 135 2.01 -3.44 -20.42
C ASP A 135 0.92 -3.00 -19.45
N ARG A 136 -0.01 -2.18 -19.95
CA ARG A 136 -1.16 -1.73 -19.18
C ARG A 136 -2.03 -2.90 -18.76
N LEU A 137 -2.54 -2.81 -17.54
CA LEU A 137 -3.52 -3.77 -17.03
C LEU A 137 -4.90 -3.49 -17.61
N ALA A 138 -5.78 -4.50 -17.61
CA ALA A 138 -7.15 -4.35 -18.09
C ALA A 138 -7.92 -3.27 -17.29
N GLU A 139 -7.62 -3.16 -15.99
CA GLU A 139 -8.18 -2.14 -15.10
C GLU A 139 -7.75 -0.72 -15.51
N GLU A 140 -6.53 -0.55 -16.03
CA GLU A 140 -6.08 0.73 -16.57
C GLU A 140 -6.78 1.08 -17.89
N GLU A 141 -6.95 0.09 -18.77
CA GLU A 141 -7.60 0.30 -20.07
C GLU A 141 -9.03 0.84 -19.92
N VAL A 142 -9.76 0.37 -18.91
CA VAL A 142 -11.10 0.90 -18.57
C VAL A 142 -11.03 2.38 -18.22
N ILE A 143 -10.04 2.81 -17.45
CA ILE A 143 -9.89 4.23 -17.06
C ILE A 143 -9.44 5.06 -18.26
N TYR A 144 -8.54 4.52 -19.09
CA TYR A 144 -8.03 5.20 -20.27
C TYR A 144 -9.03 5.32 -21.41
N ALA A 145 -10.04 4.45 -21.48
CA ALA A 145 -11.11 4.53 -22.46
C ALA A 145 -11.87 5.87 -22.40
N ASP A 146 -11.94 6.49 -21.21
CA ASP A 146 -12.57 7.78 -20.97
C ASP A 146 -11.61 8.98 -21.17
N SER A 147 -10.39 8.74 -21.68
CA SER A 147 -9.36 9.79 -21.80
C SER A 147 -9.26 10.38 -23.21
N ARG A 148 -8.86 11.64 -23.29
CA ARG A 148 -8.63 12.38 -24.55
C ARG A 148 -7.27 13.05 -24.54
N VAL A 149 -6.62 13.15 -25.69
CA VAL A 149 -5.39 13.94 -25.84
C VAL A 149 -5.75 15.29 -26.42
N ILE A 150 -5.50 16.36 -25.66
CA ILE A 150 -5.72 17.75 -26.05
C ILE A 150 -4.40 18.49 -25.83
N GLU A 151 -3.87 19.13 -26.88
CA GLU A 151 -2.58 19.86 -26.83
C GLU A 151 -1.41 19.01 -26.28
N GLY A 152 -1.38 17.72 -26.63
CA GLY A 152 -0.34 16.78 -26.19
C GLY A 152 -0.47 16.34 -24.72
N LYS A 153 -1.49 16.81 -23.99
CA LYS A 153 -1.80 16.38 -22.63
C LYS A 153 -2.94 15.40 -22.66
N ARG A 154 -2.78 14.27 -21.98
CA ARG A 154 -3.88 13.34 -21.73
C ARG A 154 -4.73 13.87 -20.58
N LEU A 155 -6.02 14.00 -20.84
CA LEU A 155 -7.02 14.54 -19.94
C LEU A 155 -8.16 13.55 -19.80
N PHE A 156 -8.82 13.60 -18.65
CA PHE A 156 -9.93 12.73 -18.32
C PHE A 156 -11.18 13.55 -17.99
N ASP A 157 -12.33 12.92 -18.19
CA ASP A 157 -13.62 13.51 -17.92
C ASP A 157 -13.86 13.55 -16.40
N SER A 158 -14.20 14.73 -15.87
CA SER A 158 -14.46 14.90 -14.43
C SER A 158 -15.82 14.31 -14.08
N ARG A 159 -15.84 13.20 -13.34
CA ARG A 159 -17.06 12.53 -12.89
C ARG A 159 -17.79 13.26 -11.74
N TRP A 160 -17.20 14.35 -11.21
CA TRP A 160 -17.62 15.00 -9.96
C TRP A 160 -18.36 16.33 -10.12
N LYS A 161 -18.58 16.83 -11.34
CA LYS A 161 -19.31 18.07 -11.59
C LYS A 161 -20.37 17.87 -12.65
N GLU A 162 -21.62 17.74 -12.21
CA GLU A 162 -22.80 17.52 -13.07
C GLU A 162 -23.05 18.67 -14.06
N ASP A 163 -22.47 19.86 -13.84
CA ASP A 163 -22.90 21.08 -14.55
C ASP A 163 -21.90 21.66 -15.55
N ASN A 164 -20.77 21.00 -15.85
CA ASN A 164 -19.94 21.47 -16.96
C ASN A 164 -19.08 20.34 -17.52
N HIS A 165 -19.30 20.02 -18.79
CA HIS A 165 -18.34 19.42 -19.71
C HIS A 165 -17.07 20.28 -19.92
N ASN A 166 -16.63 21.04 -18.91
CA ASN A 166 -15.30 21.64 -18.85
C ASN A 166 -14.35 20.58 -18.28
N HIS A 167 -13.97 19.69 -19.17
CA HIS A 167 -12.96 18.66 -19.02
C HIS A 167 -11.59 19.27 -18.72
N ALA A 168 -10.81 18.64 -17.82
CA ALA A 168 -9.35 18.51 -17.90
C ALA A 168 -8.75 18.11 -16.54
N ILE A 169 -9.22 17.01 -15.90
CA ILE A 169 -8.43 16.46 -14.79
C ILE A 169 -7.30 15.60 -15.37
N THR A 170 -6.15 15.67 -14.72
CA THR A 170 -4.95 14.92 -15.08
C THR A 170 -4.91 13.61 -14.31
N GLU A 171 -4.06 12.68 -14.76
CA GLU A 171 -3.99 11.32 -14.19
C GLU A 171 -3.69 11.31 -12.68
N ASP A 172 -2.92 12.27 -12.18
CA ASP A 172 -2.61 12.43 -10.75
C ASP A 172 -3.86 12.68 -9.89
N GLN A 173 -4.94 13.21 -10.48
CA GLN A 173 -6.23 13.45 -9.81
C GLN A 173 -7.15 12.22 -9.80
N LEU A 174 -6.80 11.16 -10.54
CA LEU A 174 -7.54 9.89 -10.63
C LEU A 174 -6.93 8.79 -9.74
N MET A 175 -6.19 9.19 -8.70
CA MET A 175 -5.44 8.28 -7.83
C MET A 175 -6.25 7.11 -7.28
N GLU A 176 -7.48 7.32 -6.80
CA GLU A 176 -8.32 6.25 -6.27
C GLU A 176 -8.80 5.31 -7.38
N ASP A 177 -9.12 5.85 -8.55
CA ASP A 177 -9.51 5.04 -9.70
C ASP A 177 -8.38 4.12 -10.13
N PHE A 178 -7.14 4.63 -10.22
CA PHE A 178 -5.99 3.81 -10.57
C PHE A 178 -5.57 2.86 -9.45
N ALA A 179 -5.32 3.36 -8.25
CA ALA A 179 -4.83 2.56 -7.13
C ALA A 179 -5.84 1.50 -6.70
N PHE A 180 -7.09 1.90 -6.43
CA PHE A 180 -8.12 0.97 -5.95
C PHE A 180 -8.76 0.17 -7.09
N GLY A 181 -8.81 0.70 -8.31
CA GLY A 181 -9.22 -0.07 -9.48
C GLY A 181 -8.27 -1.24 -9.75
N VAL A 182 -6.95 -1.02 -9.68
CA VAL A 182 -5.98 -2.12 -9.81
C VAL A 182 -6.05 -3.06 -8.61
N ALA A 183 -6.22 -2.56 -7.38
CA ALA A 183 -6.37 -3.41 -6.19
C ALA A 183 -7.61 -4.31 -6.25
N GLN A 184 -8.70 -3.84 -6.87
CA GLN A 184 -9.96 -4.58 -7.01
C GLN A 184 -9.77 -5.94 -7.67
N ARG A 185 -8.81 -6.08 -8.59
CA ARG A 185 -8.55 -7.34 -9.30
C ARG A 185 -8.29 -8.52 -8.34
N HIS A 186 -7.68 -8.22 -7.19
CA HIS A 186 -7.35 -9.22 -6.17
C HIS A 186 -8.35 -9.20 -5.02
N LEU A 187 -8.74 -8.01 -4.57
CA LEU A 187 -9.67 -7.86 -3.47
C LEU A 187 -11.07 -8.39 -3.85
N GLY A 188 -11.46 -8.31 -5.12
CA GLY A 188 -12.81 -8.60 -5.60
C GLY A 188 -13.81 -7.46 -5.34
N VAL A 189 -13.40 -6.42 -4.61
CA VAL A 189 -14.17 -5.21 -4.32
C VAL A 189 -13.28 -3.99 -4.50
N LYS A 190 -13.83 -2.89 -5.03
CA LYS A 190 -13.12 -1.62 -5.14
C LYS A 190 -13.27 -0.87 -3.81
N ILE A 191 -12.15 -0.48 -3.21
CA ILE A 191 -12.15 0.43 -2.06
C ILE A 191 -12.78 1.76 -2.51
N SER A 192 -13.61 2.37 -1.66
CA SER A 192 -14.40 3.58 -1.93
C SER A 192 -15.64 3.42 -2.83
N SER A 193 -16.08 2.18 -3.12
CA SER A 193 -17.27 1.90 -3.93
C SER A 193 -18.59 1.80 -3.13
N GLY A 194 -18.51 1.61 -1.81
CA GLY A 194 -19.63 1.26 -0.93
C GLY A 194 -19.85 -0.25 -0.74
N GLU A 195 -19.31 -1.11 -1.61
CA GLU A 195 -19.45 -2.58 -1.52
C GLU A 195 -18.37 -3.21 -0.62
N GLU A 196 -17.34 -2.44 -0.26
CA GLU A 196 -16.16 -2.91 0.46
C GLU A 196 -16.35 -3.12 1.97
N ASN A 197 -17.56 -2.98 2.52
CA ASN A 197 -17.79 -2.99 3.97
C ASN A 197 -17.27 -4.27 4.67
N ALA A 198 -17.42 -5.43 4.01
CA ALA A 198 -16.91 -6.70 4.53
C ALA A 198 -15.37 -6.71 4.66
N LEU A 199 -14.67 -6.06 3.74
CA LEU A 199 -13.23 -5.86 3.78
C LEU A 199 -12.84 -4.79 4.81
N MET A 200 -13.49 -3.62 4.73
CA MET A 200 -13.11 -2.42 5.47
C MET A 200 -13.33 -2.54 6.98
N ALA A 201 -14.52 -3.00 7.38
CA ALA A 201 -14.94 -3.09 8.78
C ALA A 201 -15.09 -4.53 9.29
N GLY A 202 -15.37 -5.49 8.39
CA GLY A 202 -15.67 -6.88 8.77
C GLY A 202 -14.47 -7.82 8.85
N THR A 203 -13.35 -7.47 8.20
CA THR A 203 -12.18 -8.37 8.13
C THR A 203 -11.20 -8.04 9.26
N PRO A 204 -10.80 -9.03 10.08
CA PRO A 204 -9.83 -8.82 11.15
C PRO A 204 -8.40 -8.70 10.59
N PHE A 205 -7.69 -7.68 11.06
CA PHE A 205 -6.27 -7.47 10.80
C PHE A 205 -5.50 -7.56 12.12
N LYS A 206 -4.40 -8.30 12.14
CA LYS A 206 -3.46 -8.31 13.27
C LYS A 206 -2.49 -7.14 13.11
N LYS A 207 -2.47 -6.22 14.06
CA LYS A 207 -1.59 -5.05 14.08
C LYS A 207 -0.33 -5.34 14.89
N PHE A 208 0.81 -5.01 14.31
CA PHE A 208 2.14 -5.18 14.87
C PHE A 208 2.84 -3.82 15.00
N VAL A 209 3.48 -3.59 16.14
CA VAL A 209 4.19 -2.33 16.44
C VAL A 209 5.58 -2.61 16.98
N LYS A 210 6.48 -1.64 16.84
CA LYS A 210 7.82 -1.74 17.44
C LYS A 210 7.70 -1.89 18.94
N THR A 211 8.48 -2.81 19.49
CA THR A 211 8.77 -2.84 20.92
C THR A 211 9.43 -1.53 21.29
N SER A 212 8.70 -0.65 21.98
CA SER A 212 9.38 0.40 22.73
C SER A 212 10.31 -0.30 23.73
N PRO A 213 11.57 0.12 23.90
CA PRO A 213 12.32 -0.31 25.06
C PRO A 213 11.45 0.05 26.26
N MET A 214 11.09 -0.92 27.09
CA MET A 214 10.46 -0.61 28.38
C MET A 214 11.29 0.51 29.00
N PRO A 215 10.69 1.62 29.48
CA PRO A 215 11.44 2.51 30.34
C PRO A 215 12.00 1.62 31.45
N LEU A 216 13.34 1.52 31.53
CA LEU A 216 14.01 0.89 32.66
C LEU A 216 13.33 1.48 33.89
N LYS A 217 12.58 0.65 34.63
CA LYS A 217 12.10 1.06 35.95
C LYS A 217 13.35 1.61 36.64
N PRO A 218 13.35 2.88 37.10
CA PRO A 218 14.50 3.38 37.83
C PRO A 218 14.77 2.36 38.92
N SER A 219 15.94 1.73 38.86
CA SER A 219 16.36 0.81 39.91
C SER A 219 16.19 1.59 41.19
N ALA A 220 15.48 1.01 42.16
CA ALA A 220 15.46 1.52 43.51
C ALA A 220 16.85 1.32 44.14
N THR A 221 17.86 1.98 43.58
CA THR A 221 19.18 2.16 44.16
C THR A 221 19.06 3.35 45.09
N LEU A 222 18.79 3.00 46.35
CA LEU A 222 19.20 3.65 47.59
C LEU A 222 19.51 5.15 47.49
N ARG A 223 18.67 5.92 48.20
CA ARG A 223 18.99 7.27 48.68
C ARG A 223 20.41 7.29 49.24
N SER A 224 21.34 7.89 48.50
CA SER A 224 22.61 8.35 49.05
C SER A 224 22.38 9.79 49.51
N TRP A 225 22.14 9.95 50.82
CA TRP A 225 22.47 11.20 51.51
C TRP A 225 23.99 11.42 51.37
N TRP A 226 24.50 12.63 51.59
CA TRP A 226 25.90 13.09 51.39
C TRP A 226 26.22 13.71 50.02
N ARG A 227 25.79 14.95 49.82
CA ARG A 227 26.61 16.02 49.22
C ARG A 227 26.20 17.37 49.83
N PHE A 228 26.72 17.62 51.03
CA PHE A 228 27.10 18.95 51.50
C PHE A 228 28.62 18.95 51.62
N TRP A 229 29.21 20.15 51.51
CA TRP A 229 30.61 20.50 51.22
C TRP A 229 30.93 20.59 49.73
#